data_AF-A0A2I0QZP5-F1
#
_entry.id   AF-A0A2I0QZP5-F1
#
_cell.length_a   1.000
_cell.length_b   1.000
_cell.length_c   1.000
_cell.angle_alpha   90.00
_cell.angle_beta   90.00
_cell.angle_gamma   90.00
#
_symmetry.space_group_name_H-M   'P 1'
#
loop_
_entity.id
_entity.type
_entity.pdbx_description
1 polymer ?
#
loop_
_entity_poly.entity_id
_entity_poly.type
_entity_poly.pdbx_seq_one_letter_code
_entity_poly.pdbx_strand_id
1 'polypeptide(L)'
;MNQIINKKNLFLLFIGLCFISTSQEEKFKSPPKHENTYLFEVLKYERQPAPPEFIHNRILQILENPIDLWTPQDSLYFAYENVYLEKFERSLAIFSRLNTDTITNKHAQSLYRTALQKSGRYEALLTYNQKTLREDTSSYFSVKDAFLALNKAYIKQQNKLYIPDSTIIFPILKNPELGKLKRNASPHKNKIVQIAFAIDSAFRQFTTLHDSKDYILSQAMEEMGDFQREYLYISNALFYYSASRHYFKNDPIVAKKYNETLNEMSRRNYISLSFRTKFGKIIKNRYRIDDDHIEKSEKKVYTEADYIAPPKKKVRKDYLPWIDNSILIMLVLGLALIFVLIFMKVKK
;
A
#
# COMPACT_ATOMS: atom_id res chain seq x y z
N MET A 1 2.93 -51.42 -55.60
CA MET A 1 1.61 -50.92 -56.06
C MET A 1 1.54 -49.44 -55.68
N ASN A 2 1.92 -48.55 -56.60
CA ASN A 2 2.11 -47.12 -56.32
C ASN A 2 0.76 -46.42 -56.24
N GLN A 3 0.37 -45.98 -55.04
CA GLN A 3 -0.78 -45.10 -54.87
C GLN A 3 -0.46 -43.75 -55.51
N ILE A 4 -1.03 -43.51 -56.69
CA ILE A 4 -1.08 -42.20 -57.31
C ILE A 4 -2.03 -41.36 -56.47
N ILE A 5 -1.49 -40.69 -55.44
CA ILE A 5 -2.21 -39.66 -54.71
C ILE A 5 -2.59 -38.60 -55.74
N ASN A 6 -3.88 -38.53 -56.03
CA ASN A 6 -4.44 -37.66 -57.05
C ASN A 6 -4.16 -36.20 -56.65
N LYS A 7 -3.22 -35.54 -57.35
CA LYS A 7 -2.75 -34.17 -57.03
C LYS A 7 -3.90 -33.17 -56.85
N LYS A 8 -5.05 -33.41 -57.50
CA LYS A 8 -6.28 -32.62 -57.34
C LYS A 8 -6.88 -32.71 -55.94
N ASN A 9 -6.85 -33.89 -55.31
CA ASN A 9 -7.39 -34.09 -53.95
C ASN A 9 -6.50 -33.44 -52.89
N LEU A 10 -5.18 -33.45 -53.08
CA LEU A 10 -4.25 -32.76 -52.18
C LEU A 10 -4.43 -31.24 -52.27
N PHE A 11 -4.66 -30.71 -53.47
CA PHE A 11 -4.89 -29.28 -53.70
C PHE A 11 -6.22 -28.80 -53.09
N LEU A 12 -7.29 -29.59 -53.24
CA LEU A 12 -8.59 -29.31 -52.60
C LEU A 12 -8.51 -29.38 -51.06
N LEU A 13 -7.74 -30.32 -50.51
CA LEU A 13 -7.53 -30.45 -49.07
C LEU A 13 -6.68 -29.29 -48.52
N PHE A 14 -5.71 -28.81 -49.29
CA PHE A 14 -4.92 -27.62 -48.97
C PHE A 14 -5.78 -26.35 -48.98
N ILE A 15 -6.65 -26.18 -49.98
CA ILE A 15 -7.61 -25.07 -50.03
C ILE A 15 -8.59 -25.16 -48.85
N GLY A 16 -9.11 -26.34 -48.55
CA GLY A 16 -10.01 -26.56 -47.40
C GLY A 16 -9.35 -26.22 -46.06
N LEU A 17 -8.08 -26.59 -45.85
CA LEU A 17 -7.33 -26.23 -44.64
C LEU A 17 -7.07 -24.72 -44.54
N CYS A 18 -6.77 -24.04 -45.66
CA CYS A 18 -6.58 -22.58 -45.69
C CYS A 18 -7.86 -21.79 -45.34
N PHE A 19 -9.05 -22.33 -45.65
CA PHE A 19 -10.33 -21.70 -45.30
C PHE A 19 -10.79 -22.01 -43.87
N ILE A 20 -10.35 -23.10 -43.24
CA ILE A 20 -10.68 -23.43 -41.84
C ILE A 20 -9.84 -22.60 -40.84
N SER A 21 -8.72 -22.03 -41.28
CA SER A 21 -7.87 -21.13 -40.47
C SER A 21 -8.34 -19.67 -40.43
N THR A 22 -9.61 -19.37 -40.76
CA THR A 22 -10.19 -18.04 -40.50
C THR A 22 -10.22 -17.74 -39.01
N SER A 23 -9.14 -17.09 -38.56
CA SER A 23 -9.09 -16.04 -37.55
C SER A 23 -10.01 -16.25 -36.34
N GLN A 24 -9.63 -17.17 -35.45
CA GLN A 24 -9.71 -16.78 -34.05
C GLN A 24 -8.60 -15.73 -33.86
N GLU A 25 -8.96 -14.45 -33.89
CA GLU A 25 -8.16 -13.44 -33.24
C GLU A 25 -7.98 -13.91 -31.78
N GLU A 26 -6.86 -14.57 -31.49
CA GLU A 26 -6.40 -14.67 -30.12
C GLU A 26 -6.20 -13.22 -29.67
N LYS A 27 -7.23 -12.66 -29.02
CA LYS A 27 -7.13 -11.41 -28.31
C LYS A 27 -6.13 -11.63 -27.19
N PHE A 28 -4.85 -11.46 -27.51
CA PHE A 28 -3.79 -11.36 -26.51
C PHE A 28 -4.24 -10.27 -25.55
N LYS A 29 -4.61 -10.68 -24.33
CA LYS A 29 -4.98 -9.74 -23.28
C LYS A 29 -3.82 -8.79 -23.13
N SER A 30 -4.07 -7.49 -23.24
CA SER A 30 -3.04 -6.48 -23.02
C SER A 30 -2.32 -6.78 -21.70
N PRO A 31 -1.01 -6.56 -21.59
CA PRO A 31 -0.31 -6.82 -20.34
C PRO A 31 -0.91 -5.95 -19.21
N PRO A 32 -0.99 -6.47 -17.97
CA PRO A 32 -1.44 -5.69 -16.82
C PRO A 32 -0.63 -4.40 -16.69
N LYS A 33 -1.28 -3.31 -16.28
CA LYS A 33 -0.64 -1.99 -16.13
C LYS A 33 -0.86 -1.42 -14.74
N HIS A 34 0.05 -0.58 -14.28
CA HIS A 34 -0.18 0.20 -13.07
C HIS A 34 -1.21 1.31 -13.34
N GLU A 35 -2.12 1.53 -12.40
CA GLU A 35 -2.91 2.77 -12.36
C GLU A 35 -1.97 3.94 -12.06
N ASN A 36 -2.16 5.07 -12.74
CA ASN A 36 -1.34 6.25 -12.52
C ASN A 36 -1.87 7.05 -11.32
N THR A 37 -1.23 6.88 -10.17
CA THR A 37 -1.66 7.44 -8.88
C THR A 37 -0.99 8.79 -8.53
N TYR A 38 -0.76 9.65 -9.52
CA TYR A 38 0.05 10.88 -9.35
C TYR A 38 -0.45 11.88 -8.28
N LEU A 39 -1.75 11.90 -7.96
CA LEU A 39 -2.29 12.76 -6.90
C LEU A 39 -2.00 12.20 -5.50
N PHE A 40 -1.95 10.89 -5.36
CA PHE A 40 -1.82 10.22 -4.08
C PHE A 40 -1.36 8.78 -4.25
N GLU A 41 -0.12 8.49 -3.87
CA GLU A 41 0.43 7.13 -3.82
C GLU A 41 0.47 6.63 -2.36
N VAL A 42 0.00 5.39 -2.16
CA VAL A 42 0.20 4.68 -0.91
C VAL A 42 1.68 4.29 -0.76
N LEU A 43 2.38 4.91 0.18
CA LEU A 43 3.78 4.56 0.50
C LEU A 43 3.87 3.35 1.46
N LYS A 44 5.05 2.70 1.52
CA LYS A 44 5.31 1.59 2.46
C LYS A 44 5.13 2.05 3.91
N TYR A 45 4.46 1.23 4.71
CA TYR A 45 4.23 1.39 6.14
C TYR A 45 5.38 0.71 6.89
N GLU A 46 6.14 1.50 7.67
CA GLU A 46 7.19 0.99 8.55
C GLU A 46 6.58 0.50 9.86
N ARG A 47 5.88 -0.63 9.82
CA ARG A 47 5.17 -1.15 11.01
C ARG A 47 6.09 -1.64 12.12
N GLN A 48 7.32 -1.97 11.80
CA GLN A 48 8.38 -2.27 12.77
C GLN A 48 9.59 -1.43 12.34
N PRO A 49 9.68 -0.16 12.75
CA PRO A 49 10.85 0.65 12.43
C PRO A 49 12.07 0.09 13.16
N ALA A 50 13.23 0.07 12.51
CA ALA A 50 14.47 -0.29 13.18
C ALA A 50 14.83 0.78 14.24
N PRO A 51 15.36 0.39 15.41
CA PRO A 51 15.88 1.35 16.37
C PRO A 51 17.01 2.15 15.70
N PRO A 52 16.95 3.50 15.73
CA PRO A 52 18.04 4.32 15.24
C PRO A 52 19.35 4.00 15.97
N GLU A 53 20.48 4.04 15.26
CA GLU A 53 21.81 3.73 15.81
C GLU A 53 22.13 4.52 17.07
N PHE A 54 21.69 5.79 17.17
CA PHE A 54 21.94 6.61 18.36
C PHE A 54 21.27 6.05 19.63
N ILE A 55 20.13 5.35 19.50
CA ILE A 55 19.47 4.70 20.65
C ILE A 55 20.29 3.50 21.09
N HIS A 56 20.71 2.67 20.15
CA HIS A 56 21.52 1.48 20.42
C HIS A 56 22.85 1.85 21.08
N ASN A 57 23.61 2.77 20.47
CA ASN A 57 24.90 3.22 21.00
C ASN A 57 24.76 3.82 22.40
N ARG A 58 23.68 4.56 22.66
CA ARG A 58 23.47 5.15 23.98
C ARG A 58 23.13 4.10 25.03
N ILE A 59 22.35 3.08 24.71
CA ILE A 59 22.06 1.98 25.64
C ILE A 59 23.35 1.26 26.03
N LEU A 60 24.21 0.94 25.07
CA LEU A 60 25.51 0.30 25.35
C LEU A 60 26.37 1.14 26.31
N GLN A 61 26.46 2.46 26.08
CA GLN A 61 27.17 3.37 26.98
C GLN A 61 26.57 3.45 28.39
N ILE A 62 25.24 3.37 28.51
CA ILE A 62 24.60 3.43 29.83
C ILE A 62 24.87 2.16 30.62
N LEU A 63 24.92 0.99 29.95
CA LEU A 63 25.20 -0.29 30.59
C LEU A 63 26.60 -0.38 31.21
N GLU A 64 27.53 0.48 30.82
CA GLU A 64 28.86 0.62 31.44
C GLU A 64 28.80 1.30 32.82
N ASN A 65 27.69 1.99 33.14
CA ASN A 65 27.50 2.71 34.40
C ASN A 65 26.53 1.98 35.34
N PRO A 66 26.80 1.95 36.66
CA PRO A 66 25.88 1.37 37.63
C PRO A 66 24.56 2.17 37.70
N ILE A 67 23.46 1.48 38.00
CA ILE A 67 22.07 1.97 37.88
C ILE A 67 21.79 3.22 38.73
N ASP A 68 22.47 3.34 39.87
CA ASP A 68 22.36 4.47 40.79
C ASP A 68 22.90 5.79 40.20
N LEU A 69 23.76 5.73 39.17
CA LEU A 69 24.28 6.90 38.46
C LEU A 69 23.46 7.29 37.24
N TRP A 70 22.36 6.59 36.95
CA TRP A 70 21.59 6.84 35.74
C TRP A 70 20.85 8.17 35.82
N THR A 71 21.00 8.97 34.77
CA THR A 71 20.25 10.22 34.62
C THR A 71 18.82 9.96 34.12
N PRO A 72 17.91 10.94 34.22
CA PRO A 72 16.59 10.85 33.59
C PRO A 72 16.67 10.60 32.07
N GLN A 73 17.70 11.14 31.40
CA GLN A 73 17.94 10.91 29.99
C GLN A 73 18.32 9.45 29.72
N ASP A 74 19.07 8.82 30.60
CA ASP A 74 19.46 7.41 30.45
C ASP A 74 18.24 6.50 30.63
N SER A 75 17.41 6.79 31.63
CA SER A 75 16.13 6.11 31.84
C SER A 75 15.22 6.21 30.61
N LEU A 76 15.24 7.34 29.91
CA LEU A 76 14.46 7.55 28.69
C LEU A 76 14.88 6.61 27.54
N TYR A 77 16.18 6.34 27.38
CA TYR A 77 16.66 5.36 26.38
C TYR A 77 16.23 3.93 26.72
N PHE A 78 16.20 3.56 28.00
CA PHE A 78 15.61 2.29 28.43
C PHE A 78 14.09 2.22 28.20
N ALA A 79 13.37 3.34 28.33
CA ALA A 79 11.95 3.38 27.97
C ALA A 79 11.76 3.04 26.48
N TYR A 80 12.62 3.59 25.60
CA TYR A 80 12.59 3.31 24.16
C TYR A 80 12.84 1.84 23.84
N GLU A 81 13.88 1.26 24.43
CA GLU A 81 14.17 -0.16 24.31
C GLU A 81 12.96 -1.01 24.68
N ASN A 82 12.32 -0.71 25.82
CA ASN A 82 11.16 -1.48 26.26
C ASN A 82 9.97 -1.38 25.28
N VAL A 83 9.82 -0.29 24.51
CA VAL A 83 8.83 -0.25 23.42
C VAL A 83 9.20 -1.22 22.30
N TYR A 84 10.46 -1.26 21.88
CA TYR A 84 10.96 -2.17 20.84
C TYR A 84 10.87 -3.64 21.23
N LEU A 85 11.05 -3.93 22.53
CA LEU A 85 10.86 -5.26 23.11
C LEU A 85 9.39 -5.60 23.39
N GLU A 86 8.45 -4.76 22.96
CA GLU A 86 7.00 -4.92 23.17
C GLU A 86 6.60 -4.99 24.67
N LYS A 87 7.45 -4.48 25.58
CA LYS A 87 7.22 -4.36 27.03
C LYS A 87 6.57 -3.01 27.37
N PHE A 88 5.39 -2.77 26.80
CA PHE A 88 4.76 -1.45 26.81
C PHE A 88 4.44 -0.90 28.21
N GLU A 89 3.91 -1.73 29.12
CA GLU A 89 3.62 -1.29 30.50
C GLU A 89 4.90 -0.91 31.28
N ARG A 90 6.00 -1.66 31.07
CA ARG A 90 7.29 -1.33 31.67
C ARG A 90 7.86 -0.03 31.10
N SER A 91 7.72 0.18 29.80
CA SER A 91 8.09 1.45 29.16
C SER A 91 7.29 2.62 29.74
N LEU A 92 5.98 2.48 29.91
CA LEU A 92 5.12 3.51 30.51
C LEU A 92 5.48 3.82 31.97
N ALA A 93 5.83 2.81 32.77
CA ALA A 93 6.27 3.02 34.15
C ALA A 93 7.57 3.86 34.24
N ILE A 94 8.41 3.81 33.21
CA ILE A 94 9.59 4.67 33.10
C ILE A 94 9.17 6.06 32.63
N PHE A 95 8.35 6.15 31.57
CA PHE A 95 7.85 7.44 31.05
C PHE A 95 7.11 8.26 32.11
N SER A 96 6.34 7.64 33.00
CA SER A 96 5.61 8.35 34.05
C SER A 96 6.51 9.04 35.08
N ARG A 97 7.80 8.67 35.15
CA ARG A 97 8.80 9.31 36.02
C ARG A 97 9.58 10.41 35.32
N LEU A 98 9.35 10.60 34.02
CA LEU A 98 10.02 11.58 33.17
C LEU A 98 9.06 12.73 32.86
N ASN A 99 9.60 13.92 32.62
CA ASN A 99 8.82 15.03 32.10
C ASN A 99 8.56 14.80 30.60
N THR A 100 7.54 14.02 30.25
CA THR A 100 7.26 13.61 28.85
C THR A 100 6.96 14.79 27.92
N ASP A 101 6.65 15.95 28.47
CA ASP A 101 6.40 17.18 27.71
C ASP A 101 7.67 17.80 27.12
N THR A 102 8.85 17.45 27.66
CA THR A 102 10.14 17.95 27.15
C THR A 102 10.70 17.10 26.02
N ILE A 103 10.02 16.02 25.64
CA ILE A 103 10.45 15.13 24.55
C ILE A 103 10.23 15.84 23.19
N THR A 104 11.30 16.42 22.65
CA THR A 104 11.29 17.12 21.35
C THR A 104 11.58 16.19 20.16
N ASN A 105 12.29 15.09 20.40
CA ASN A 105 12.67 14.14 19.36
C ASN A 105 11.42 13.42 18.80
N LYS A 106 11.15 13.56 17.48
CA LYS A 106 9.96 12.98 16.83
C LYS A 106 9.86 11.46 17.00
N HIS A 107 10.99 10.76 16.96
CA HIS A 107 11.04 9.31 17.11
C HIS A 107 10.67 8.89 18.53
N ALA A 108 11.22 9.57 19.53
CA ALA A 108 10.85 9.38 20.93
C ALA A 108 9.35 9.62 21.20
N GLN A 109 8.79 10.70 20.63
CA GLN A 109 7.36 10.96 20.73
C GLN A 109 6.53 9.83 20.09
N SER A 110 6.99 9.26 18.96
CA SER A 110 6.33 8.12 18.31
C SER A 110 6.38 6.86 19.19
N LEU A 111 7.50 6.59 19.86
CA LEU A 111 7.61 5.46 20.79
C LEU A 111 6.69 5.63 22.00
N TYR A 112 6.62 6.83 22.57
CA TYR A 112 5.70 7.11 23.67
C TYR A 112 4.23 6.97 23.26
N ARG A 113 3.85 7.50 22.09
CA ARG A 113 2.51 7.28 21.51
C ARG A 113 2.19 5.79 21.34
N THR A 114 3.16 5.02 20.86
CA THR A 114 3.03 3.57 20.69
C THR A 114 2.82 2.88 22.04
N ALA A 115 3.60 3.23 23.07
CA ALA A 115 3.45 2.67 24.41
C ALA A 115 2.05 2.96 25.01
N LEU A 116 1.56 4.19 24.87
CA LEU A 116 0.21 4.58 25.32
C LEU A 116 -0.88 3.83 24.57
N GLN A 117 -0.79 3.75 23.23
CA GLN A 117 -1.75 3.03 22.40
C GLN A 117 -1.80 1.54 22.76
N LYS A 118 -0.64 0.90 22.87
CA LYS A 118 -0.53 -0.54 23.11
C LYS A 118 -0.97 -0.97 24.50
N SER A 119 -0.90 -0.04 25.46
CA SER A 119 -1.37 -0.25 26.83
C SER A 119 -2.82 0.21 27.04
N GLY A 120 -3.53 0.60 25.97
CA GLY A 120 -4.93 1.05 26.03
C GLY A 120 -5.14 2.35 26.82
N ARG A 121 -4.12 3.21 26.94
CA ARG A 121 -4.20 4.51 27.64
C ARG A 121 -4.63 5.61 26.66
N TYR A 122 -5.79 5.42 26.01
CA TYR A 122 -6.22 6.26 24.89
C TYR A 122 -6.53 7.71 25.28
N GLU A 123 -7.06 7.96 26.48
CA GLU A 123 -7.27 9.32 26.99
C GLU A 123 -5.96 10.09 27.15
N ALA A 124 -4.95 9.47 27.76
CA ALA A 124 -3.61 10.05 27.87
C ALA A 124 -2.98 10.29 26.50
N LEU A 125 -3.18 9.36 25.55
CA LEU A 125 -2.74 9.52 24.16
C LEU A 125 -3.45 10.68 23.45
N LEU A 126 -4.74 10.89 23.73
CA LEU A 126 -5.50 12.02 23.21
C LEU A 126 -4.92 13.35 23.72
N THR A 127 -4.75 13.49 25.04
CA THR A 127 -4.16 14.68 25.66
C THR A 127 -2.75 14.95 25.12
N TYR A 128 -1.91 13.91 25.04
CA TYR A 128 -0.56 14.05 24.51
C TYR A 128 -0.55 14.50 23.05
N ASN A 129 -1.42 13.93 22.20
CA ASN A 129 -1.52 14.31 20.79
C ASN A 129 -2.06 15.74 20.61
N GLN A 130 -3.00 16.18 21.45
CA GLN A 130 -3.49 17.57 21.43
C GLN A 130 -2.37 18.58 21.68
N LYS A 131 -1.44 18.25 22.59
CA LYS A 131 -0.32 19.12 22.96
C LYS A 131 0.87 19.06 22.00
N THR A 132 1.21 17.87 21.51
CA THR A 132 2.48 17.64 20.79
C THR A 132 2.37 17.63 19.28
N LEU A 133 1.19 17.35 18.72
CA LEU A 133 0.99 17.45 17.28
C LEU A 133 0.80 18.91 16.89
N ARG A 134 1.61 19.34 15.92
CA ARG A 134 1.58 20.70 15.39
C ARG A 134 0.22 21.00 14.75
N GLU A 135 -0.31 22.17 15.04
CA GLU A 135 -1.49 22.68 14.34
C GLU A 135 -1.11 23.13 12.94
N ASP A 136 -1.93 22.70 11.97
CA ASP A 136 -1.83 23.11 10.58
C ASP A 136 -3.15 23.79 10.21
N THR A 137 -3.14 25.12 10.27
CA THR A 137 -4.28 25.96 9.90
C THR A 137 -4.38 26.19 8.39
N SER A 138 -3.38 25.75 7.62
CA SER A 138 -3.32 25.97 6.17
C SER A 138 -3.95 24.84 5.36
N SER A 139 -3.96 23.62 5.91
CA SER A 139 -4.59 22.45 5.29
C SER A 139 -6.09 22.41 5.53
N TYR A 140 -6.83 21.85 4.56
CA TYR A 140 -8.27 21.65 4.68
C TYR A 140 -8.65 20.61 5.76
N PHE A 141 -7.77 19.63 5.99
CA PHE A 141 -7.88 18.65 7.07
C PHE A 141 -6.47 18.28 7.53
N SER A 142 -6.18 18.44 8.82
CA SER A 142 -4.81 18.31 9.33
C SER A 142 -4.49 16.88 9.78
N VAL A 143 -3.19 16.55 9.81
CA VAL A 143 -2.71 15.29 10.40
C VAL A 143 -3.14 15.20 11.87
N LYS A 144 -3.11 16.31 12.62
CA LYS A 144 -3.58 16.36 14.00
C LYS A 144 -5.04 15.91 14.09
N ASP A 145 -5.93 16.42 13.24
CA ASP A 145 -7.35 16.05 13.24
C ASP A 145 -7.55 14.55 12.98
N ALA A 146 -6.81 13.99 12.03
CA ALA A 146 -6.86 12.56 11.73
C ALA A 146 -6.44 11.69 12.93
N PHE A 147 -5.35 12.06 13.61
CA PHE A 147 -4.88 11.38 14.82
C PHE A 147 -5.92 11.45 15.95
N LEU A 148 -6.50 12.64 16.16
CA LEU A 148 -7.50 12.85 17.21
C LEU A 148 -8.80 12.08 16.91
N ALA A 149 -9.21 12.00 15.64
CA ALA A 149 -10.38 11.23 15.22
C ALA A 149 -10.22 9.73 15.55
N LEU A 150 -9.07 9.14 15.20
CA LEU A 150 -8.76 7.76 15.54
C LEU A 150 -8.72 7.54 17.06
N ASN A 151 -8.02 8.39 17.81
CA ASN A 151 -8.00 8.29 19.28
C ASN A 151 -9.41 8.32 19.89
N LYS A 152 -10.26 9.25 19.45
CA LYS A 152 -11.64 9.36 19.92
C LYS A 152 -12.45 8.09 19.61
N ALA A 153 -12.20 7.45 18.46
CA ALA A 153 -12.84 6.19 18.12
C ALA A 153 -12.45 5.06 19.10
N TYR A 154 -11.16 4.93 19.44
CA TYR A 154 -10.69 3.98 20.45
C TYR A 154 -11.25 4.26 21.85
N ILE A 155 -11.32 5.53 22.26
CA ILE A 155 -11.93 5.93 23.55
C ILE A 155 -13.40 5.49 23.58
N LYS A 156 -14.16 5.78 22.52
CA LYS A 156 -15.56 5.34 22.41
C LYS A 156 -15.68 3.82 22.48
N GLN A 157 -14.76 3.08 21.85
CA GLN A 157 -14.74 1.63 21.90
C GLN A 157 -14.47 1.12 23.32
N GLN A 158 -13.46 1.66 24.00
CA GLN A 158 -13.13 1.33 25.38
C GLN A 158 -14.30 1.60 26.33
N ASN A 159 -15.02 2.70 26.12
CA ASN A 159 -16.18 3.10 26.91
C ASN A 159 -17.48 2.38 26.50
N LYS A 160 -17.43 1.43 25.55
CA LYS A 160 -18.61 0.72 25.00
C LYS A 160 -19.67 1.65 24.39
N LEU A 161 -19.27 2.84 23.95
CA LEU A 161 -20.11 3.82 23.26
C LEU A 161 -19.99 3.72 21.73
N TYR A 162 -19.10 2.85 21.25
CA TYR A 162 -18.89 2.62 19.84
C TYR A 162 -19.96 1.68 19.30
N ILE A 163 -20.76 2.17 18.36
CA ILE A 163 -21.77 1.36 17.66
C ILE A 163 -21.15 0.93 16.32
N PRO A 164 -20.92 -0.38 16.11
CA PRO A 164 -20.48 -0.93 14.83
C PRO A 164 -21.32 -0.41 13.65
N ASP A 165 -20.67 -0.13 12.52
CA ASP A 165 -21.26 0.28 11.23
C ASP A 165 -22.00 1.64 11.22
N SER A 166 -22.34 2.20 12.38
CA SER A 166 -23.01 3.50 12.53
C SER A 166 -22.03 4.62 12.92
N THR A 167 -20.97 4.29 13.65
CA THR A 167 -20.02 5.29 14.16
C THR A 167 -19.00 5.65 13.08
N ILE A 168 -19.17 6.78 12.38
CA ILE A 168 -18.18 7.28 11.42
C ILE A 168 -16.92 7.76 12.16
N ILE A 169 -15.75 7.24 11.79
CA ILE A 169 -14.45 7.62 12.37
C ILE A 169 -13.98 8.95 11.80
N PHE A 170 -14.09 9.15 10.49
CA PHE A 170 -13.68 10.38 9.82
C PHE A 170 -14.89 11.10 9.19
N PRO A 171 -15.64 11.91 9.97
CA PRO A 171 -16.80 12.63 9.46
C PRO A 171 -16.53 13.50 8.23
N ILE A 172 -15.29 14.01 8.10
CA ILE A 172 -14.87 14.80 6.94
C ILE A 172 -15.07 14.05 5.61
N LEU A 173 -14.97 12.72 5.60
CA LEU A 173 -15.14 11.88 4.41
C LEU A 173 -16.59 11.80 3.91
N LYS A 174 -17.56 12.19 4.75
CA LYS A 174 -18.99 12.25 4.38
C LYS A 174 -19.45 13.68 4.08
N ASN A 175 -18.54 14.65 4.06
CA ASN A 175 -18.90 16.04 3.78
C ASN A 175 -19.37 16.18 2.32
N PRO A 176 -20.61 16.66 2.06
CA PRO A 176 -21.13 16.79 0.70
C PRO A 176 -20.34 17.78 -0.16
N GLU A 177 -19.62 18.71 0.45
CA GLU A 177 -18.76 19.66 -0.27
C GLU A 177 -17.58 18.99 -0.99
N LEU A 178 -17.20 17.76 -0.60
CA LEU A 178 -16.14 17.00 -1.26
C LEU A 178 -16.42 16.76 -2.75
N GLY A 179 -17.68 16.51 -3.11
CA GLY A 179 -18.12 16.32 -4.51
C GLY A 179 -17.91 17.55 -5.39
N LYS A 180 -17.80 18.74 -4.79
CA LYS A 180 -17.61 20.01 -5.50
C LYS A 180 -16.12 20.38 -5.66
N LEU A 181 -15.21 19.64 -5.03
CA LEU A 181 -13.78 19.93 -5.08
C LEU A 181 -13.17 19.58 -6.44
N LYS A 182 -12.36 20.49 -6.99
CA LYS A 182 -11.67 20.28 -8.27
C LYS A 182 -10.59 19.20 -8.13
N ARG A 183 -10.70 18.13 -8.91
CA ARG A 183 -9.71 17.03 -8.96
C ARG A 183 -8.41 17.40 -9.70
N ASN A 184 -8.44 18.45 -10.51
CA ASN A 184 -7.36 18.79 -11.45
C ASN A 184 -6.31 19.76 -10.87
N ALA A 185 -6.37 20.07 -9.57
CA ALA A 185 -5.35 20.87 -8.92
C ALA A 185 -4.04 20.07 -8.75
N SER A 186 -2.91 20.77 -8.63
CA SER A 186 -1.64 20.13 -8.28
C SER A 186 -1.79 19.36 -6.96
N PRO A 187 -1.06 18.24 -6.75
CA PRO A 187 -1.22 17.39 -5.56
C PRO A 187 -1.19 18.17 -4.24
N HIS A 188 -0.26 19.14 -4.11
CA HIS A 188 -0.10 19.95 -2.91
C HIS A 188 -1.24 20.94 -2.63
N LYS A 189 -1.99 21.35 -3.66
CA LYS A 189 -3.13 22.28 -3.53
C LYS A 189 -4.48 21.57 -3.57
N ASN A 190 -4.48 20.24 -3.70
CA ASN A 190 -5.68 19.46 -3.82
C ASN A 190 -6.20 19.07 -2.42
N LYS A 191 -7.35 19.61 -2.04
CA LYS A 191 -7.99 19.35 -0.74
C LYS A 191 -8.33 17.88 -0.51
N ILE A 192 -8.72 17.13 -1.55
CA ILE A 192 -8.96 15.68 -1.46
C ILE A 192 -7.66 14.95 -1.10
N VAL A 193 -6.54 15.37 -1.70
CA VAL A 193 -5.21 14.82 -1.40
C VAL A 193 -4.77 15.16 0.02
N GLN A 194 -5.02 16.37 0.50
CA GLN A 194 -4.71 16.77 1.89
C GLN A 194 -5.43 15.87 2.91
N ILE A 195 -6.71 15.57 2.67
CA ILE A 195 -7.48 14.63 3.52
C ILE A 195 -6.86 13.24 3.49
N ALA A 196 -6.60 12.70 2.29
CA ALA A 196 -5.99 11.38 2.12
C ALA A 196 -4.64 11.28 2.85
N PHE A 197 -3.79 12.30 2.68
CA PHE A 197 -2.47 12.38 3.31
C PHE A 197 -2.55 12.42 4.84
N ALA A 198 -3.47 13.23 5.40
CA ALA A 198 -3.66 13.33 6.84
C ALA A 198 -4.07 11.99 7.46
N ILE A 199 -5.03 11.30 6.84
CA ILE A 199 -5.52 9.99 7.30
C ILE A 199 -4.44 8.92 7.17
N ASP A 200 -3.76 8.83 6.02
CA ASP A 200 -2.67 7.86 5.81
C ASP A 200 -1.51 8.09 6.78
N SER A 201 -1.19 9.35 7.09
CA SER A 201 -0.19 9.71 8.10
C SER A 201 -0.57 9.20 9.49
N ALA A 202 -1.85 9.27 9.85
CA ALA A 202 -2.33 8.72 11.12
C ALA A 202 -2.24 7.19 11.15
N PHE A 203 -2.64 6.51 10.07
CA PHE A 203 -2.51 5.05 9.98
C PHE A 203 -1.07 4.57 10.17
N ARG A 204 -0.09 5.29 9.63
CA ARG A 204 1.33 4.94 9.81
C ARG A 204 1.74 4.83 11.28
N GLN A 205 1.22 5.69 12.16
CA GLN A 205 1.47 5.58 13.60
C GLN A 205 0.65 4.46 14.23
N PHE A 206 -0.66 4.39 13.96
CA PHE A 206 -1.55 3.47 14.67
C PHE A 206 -1.34 1.99 14.28
N THR A 207 -0.70 1.74 13.14
CA THR A 207 -0.35 0.38 12.67
C THR A 207 1.03 -0.07 13.15
N THR A 208 1.82 0.80 13.78
CA THR A 208 3.14 0.45 14.36
C THR A 208 2.99 -0.62 15.44
N LEU A 209 3.77 -1.69 15.30
CA LEU A 209 3.73 -2.89 16.14
C LEU A 209 2.31 -3.47 16.31
N HIS A 210 1.41 -3.24 15.34
CA HIS A 210 0.01 -3.68 15.37
C HIS A 210 -0.29 -4.75 14.32
N ASP A 211 -0.46 -6.00 14.77
CA ASP A 211 -0.88 -7.13 13.93
C ASP A 211 -2.12 -7.88 14.44
N SER A 212 -2.67 -7.45 15.58
CA SER A 212 -3.88 -8.03 16.17
C SER A 212 -5.15 -7.65 15.41
N LYS A 213 -6.24 -8.37 15.67
CA LYS A 213 -7.56 -7.96 15.21
C LYS A 213 -7.91 -6.60 15.81
N ASP A 214 -8.35 -5.68 14.98
CA ASP A 214 -8.68 -4.32 15.39
C ASP A 214 -9.83 -3.79 14.54
N TYR A 215 -11.00 -3.69 15.18
CA TYR A 215 -12.20 -3.24 14.48
C TYR A 215 -12.15 -1.76 14.12
N ILE A 216 -11.50 -0.92 14.94
CA ILE A 216 -11.39 0.52 14.68
C ILE A 216 -10.48 0.76 13.48
N LEU A 217 -9.32 0.09 13.42
CA LEU A 217 -8.46 0.15 12.22
C LEU A 217 -9.15 -0.45 11.00
N SER A 218 -9.88 -1.56 11.18
CA SER A 218 -10.62 -2.17 10.07
C SER A 218 -11.60 -1.17 9.45
N GLN A 219 -12.45 -0.55 10.28
CA GLN A 219 -13.45 0.40 9.81
C GLN A 219 -12.81 1.69 9.27
N ALA A 220 -11.76 2.19 9.92
CA ALA A 220 -11.06 3.39 9.45
C ALA A 220 -10.44 3.18 8.06
N MET A 221 -9.83 2.00 7.84
CA MET A 221 -9.29 1.60 6.54
C MET A 221 -10.40 1.40 5.51
N GLU A 222 -11.56 0.89 5.90
CA GLU A 222 -12.73 0.80 5.02
C GLU A 222 -13.22 2.19 4.58
N GLU A 223 -13.38 3.14 5.51
CA GLU A 223 -13.79 4.51 5.22
C GLU A 223 -12.81 5.19 4.25
N MET A 224 -11.49 4.97 4.45
CA MET A 224 -10.46 5.44 3.51
C MET A 224 -10.55 4.73 2.15
N GLY A 225 -10.86 3.43 2.13
CA GLY A 225 -11.10 2.67 0.89
C GLY A 225 -12.26 3.23 0.08
N ASP A 226 -13.38 3.53 0.72
CA ASP A 226 -14.54 4.18 0.11
C ASP A 226 -14.15 5.55 -0.47
N PHE A 227 -13.44 6.36 0.31
CA PHE A 227 -12.97 7.68 -0.12
C PHE A 227 -12.02 7.60 -1.34
N GLN A 228 -11.07 6.66 -1.33
CA GLN A 228 -10.16 6.46 -2.46
C GLN A 228 -10.90 6.02 -3.72
N ARG A 229 -11.88 5.11 -3.59
CA ARG A 229 -12.68 4.61 -4.71
C ARG A 229 -13.50 5.73 -5.34
N GLU A 230 -14.10 6.59 -4.53
CA GLU A 230 -14.98 7.66 -4.99
C GLU A 230 -14.20 8.84 -5.59
N TYR A 231 -13.09 9.24 -4.96
CA TYR A 231 -12.42 10.51 -5.26
C TYR A 231 -11.04 10.40 -5.94
N LEU A 232 -10.33 9.29 -5.75
CA LEU A 232 -8.93 9.14 -6.16
C LEU A 232 -8.71 7.93 -7.08
N TYR A 233 -8.24 6.81 -6.53
CA TYR A 233 -7.72 5.67 -7.29
C TYR A 233 -8.27 4.34 -6.80
N ILE A 234 -8.66 3.49 -7.75
CA ILE A 234 -9.23 2.19 -7.43
C ILE A 234 -8.18 1.20 -6.93
N SER A 235 -6.92 1.33 -7.39
CA SER A 235 -5.81 0.53 -6.87
C SER A 235 -5.54 0.80 -5.39
N ASN A 236 -5.69 2.05 -4.96
CA ASN A 236 -5.55 2.45 -3.56
C ASN A 236 -6.75 1.97 -2.74
N ALA A 237 -7.97 2.10 -3.28
CA ALA A 237 -9.17 1.58 -2.62
C ALA A 237 -9.04 0.08 -2.32
N LEU A 238 -8.61 -0.72 -3.31
CA LEU A 238 -8.38 -2.15 -3.14
C LEU A 238 -7.36 -2.45 -2.03
N PHE A 239 -6.30 -1.64 -1.97
CA PHE A 239 -5.30 -1.75 -0.92
C PHE A 239 -5.88 -1.51 0.47
N TYR A 240 -6.64 -0.43 0.67
CA TYR A 240 -7.24 -0.12 1.97
C TYR A 240 -8.33 -1.12 2.37
N TYR A 241 -9.13 -1.64 1.43
CA TYR A 241 -10.04 -2.76 1.72
C TYR A 241 -9.29 -4.03 2.11
N SER A 242 -8.15 -4.31 1.49
CA SER A 242 -7.28 -5.43 1.90
C SER A 242 -6.74 -5.23 3.32
N ALA A 243 -6.32 -4.01 3.66
CA ALA A 243 -5.88 -3.65 5.01
C ALA A 243 -7.00 -3.75 6.04
N SER A 244 -8.21 -3.31 5.69
CA SER A 244 -9.41 -3.46 6.52
C SER A 244 -9.65 -4.94 6.87
N ARG A 245 -9.68 -5.81 5.85
CA ARG A 245 -9.83 -7.27 6.05
C ARG A 245 -8.69 -7.91 6.83
N HIS A 246 -7.47 -7.37 6.78
CA HIS A 246 -6.36 -7.85 7.61
C HIS A 246 -6.69 -7.70 9.10
N TYR A 247 -7.20 -6.53 9.50
CA TYR A 247 -7.55 -6.23 10.88
C TYR A 247 -8.89 -6.85 11.31
N PHE A 248 -9.85 -7.04 10.41
CA PHE A 248 -11.09 -7.76 10.71
C PHE A 248 -11.61 -8.56 9.50
N LYS A 249 -11.30 -9.86 9.47
CA LYS A 249 -11.59 -10.73 8.32
C LYS A 249 -13.07 -11.08 8.13
N ASN A 250 -13.86 -11.02 9.20
CA ASN A 250 -15.21 -11.57 9.26
C ASN A 250 -16.30 -10.56 8.89
N ASP A 251 -15.93 -9.43 8.29
CA ASP A 251 -16.88 -8.41 7.83
C ASP A 251 -17.37 -8.71 6.40
N PRO A 252 -18.65 -9.09 6.21
CA PRO A 252 -19.20 -9.38 4.90
C PRO A 252 -19.33 -8.13 4.01
N ILE A 253 -19.53 -6.95 4.59
CA ILE A 253 -19.68 -5.68 3.86
C ILE A 253 -18.33 -5.32 3.22
N VAL A 254 -17.26 -5.35 4.00
CA VAL A 254 -15.90 -5.09 3.51
C VAL A 254 -15.49 -6.15 2.48
N ALA A 255 -15.82 -7.43 2.72
CA ALA A 255 -15.52 -8.50 1.77
C ALA A 255 -16.19 -8.28 0.40
N LYS A 256 -17.45 -7.83 0.41
CA LYS A 256 -18.19 -7.46 -0.81
C LYS A 256 -17.50 -6.28 -1.52
N LYS A 257 -17.21 -5.19 -0.82
CA LYS A 257 -16.50 -4.01 -1.38
C LYS A 257 -15.15 -4.38 -1.99
N TYR A 258 -14.38 -5.23 -1.31
CA TYR A 258 -13.10 -5.77 -1.80
C TYR A 258 -13.26 -6.52 -3.12
N ASN A 259 -14.20 -7.47 -3.19
CA ASN A 259 -14.43 -8.29 -4.38
C ASN A 259 -14.95 -7.46 -5.57
N GLU A 260 -15.85 -6.51 -5.33
CA GLU A 260 -16.32 -5.57 -6.35
C GLU A 260 -15.16 -4.77 -6.95
N THR A 261 -14.31 -4.22 -6.07
CA THR A 261 -13.14 -3.42 -6.46
C THR A 261 -12.11 -4.26 -7.21
N LEU A 262 -11.89 -5.51 -6.78
CA LEU A 262 -10.99 -6.47 -7.45
C LEU A 262 -11.49 -6.82 -8.85
N ASN A 263 -12.79 -7.03 -9.01
CA ASN A 263 -13.40 -7.31 -10.32
C ASN A 263 -13.27 -6.10 -11.25
N GLU A 264 -13.48 -4.89 -10.73
CA GLU A 264 -13.31 -3.66 -11.51
C GLU A 264 -11.85 -3.43 -11.92
N MET A 265 -10.89 -3.64 -11.01
CA MET A 265 -9.45 -3.64 -11.29
C MET A 265 -9.10 -4.64 -12.40
N SER A 266 -9.67 -5.85 -12.33
CA SER A 266 -9.45 -6.91 -13.33
C SER A 266 -10.01 -6.51 -14.70
N ARG A 267 -11.20 -5.90 -14.75
CA ARG A 267 -11.80 -5.37 -15.99
C ARG A 267 -10.96 -4.25 -16.61
N ARG A 268 -10.37 -3.39 -15.78
CA ARG A 268 -9.46 -2.31 -16.22
C ARG A 268 -8.03 -2.79 -16.50
N ASN A 269 -7.76 -4.07 -16.23
CA ASN A 269 -6.46 -4.72 -16.36
C ASN A 269 -5.35 -4.02 -15.55
N TYR A 270 -5.68 -3.64 -14.32
CA TYR A 270 -4.77 -2.97 -13.40
C TYR A 270 -4.05 -3.95 -12.47
N ILE A 271 -2.78 -3.65 -12.18
CA ILE A 271 -1.97 -4.37 -11.19
C ILE A 271 -2.37 -3.91 -9.78
N SER A 272 -2.68 -4.87 -8.90
CA SER A 272 -3.00 -4.59 -7.50
C SER A 272 -1.75 -4.23 -6.69
N LEU A 273 -1.87 -3.27 -5.77
CA LEU A 273 -0.86 -3.02 -4.75
C LEU A 273 -0.83 -4.17 -3.74
N SER A 274 0.34 -4.79 -3.57
CA SER A 274 0.50 -5.90 -2.62
C SER A 274 0.49 -5.41 -1.17
N PHE A 275 -0.50 -5.86 -0.39
CA PHE A 275 -0.59 -5.59 1.05
C PHE A 275 0.70 -5.99 1.77
N ARG A 276 1.19 -7.21 1.52
CA ARG A 276 2.43 -7.74 2.12
C ARG A 276 3.65 -6.85 1.83
N THR A 277 3.72 -6.26 0.64
CA THR A 277 4.84 -5.40 0.23
C THR A 277 4.77 -4.04 0.91
N LYS A 278 3.57 -3.45 1.02
CA LYS A 278 3.39 -2.13 1.63
C LYS A 278 3.36 -2.17 3.15
N PHE A 279 2.82 -3.21 3.80
CA PHE A 279 2.73 -3.32 5.26
C PHE A 279 3.91 -4.10 5.91
N GLY A 280 4.58 -4.97 5.15
CA GLY A 280 5.59 -5.88 5.70
C GLY A 280 5.02 -6.91 6.68
N LYS A 281 5.85 -7.87 7.12
CA LYS A 281 5.49 -8.81 8.19
C LYS A 281 5.94 -8.23 9.53
N ILE A 282 5.09 -8.31 10.56
CA ILE A 282 5.50 -8.06 11.95
C ILE A 282 6.14 -9.35 12.49
N ILE A 283 7.41 -9.27 12.88
CA ILE A 283 8.16 -10.34 13.53
C ILE A 283 8.20 -10.04 15.03
N LYS A 284 7.61 -10.93 15.83
CA LYS A 284 7.63 -10.81 17.29
C LYS A 284 9.07 -10.89 17.81
N ASN A 285 9.41 -10.05 18.78
CA ASN A 285 10.73 -10.03 19.43
C ASN A 285 11.93 -9.80 18.49
N ARG A 286 11.72 -9.10 17.36
CA ARG A 286 12.78 -8.83 16.38
C ARG A 286 13.97 -8.05 16.95
N TYR A 287 13.74 -7.18 17.93
CA TYR A 287 14.72 -6.21 18.41
C TYR A 287 15.39 -6.63 19.71
N ARG A 288 15.78 -7.91 19.83
CA ARG A 288 16.73 -8.29 20.88
C ARG A 288 18.02 -7.52 20.58
N ILE A 289 18.50 -6.75 21.56
CA ILE A 289 19.71 -5.90 21.40
C ILE A 289 20.95 -6.74 21.06
N ASP A 290 20.90 -8.04 21.33
CA ASP A 290 21.95 -9.00 21.00
C ASP A 290 22.03 -9.36 19.49
N ASP A 291 21.08 -8.93 18.66
CA ASP A 291 21.03 -9.24 17.22
C ASP A 291 21.35 -8.01 16.33
N ASP A 292 22.46 -8.09 15.57
CA ASP A 292 22.97 -7.09 14.62
C ASP A 292 22.09 -6.91 13.36
N HIS A 293 20.80 -6.60 13.51
CA HIS A 293 19.92 -6.41 12.37
C HIS A 293 19.92 -4.97 11.86
N ILE A 294 20.88 -4.66 10.97
CA ILE A 294 20.95 -3.40 10.23
C ILE A 294 20.08 -3.51 8.97
N GLU A 295 18.82 -3.06 9.05
CA GLU A 295 17.95 -2.95 7.88
C GLU A 295 18.35 -1.70 7.06
N LYS A 296 18.86 -1.91 5.84
CA LYS A 296 19.18 -0.80 4.92
C LYS A 296 17.89 -0.09 4.53
N SER A 297 17.74 1.18 4.94
CA SER A 297 16.60 2.00 4.53
C SER A 297 16.66 2.27 3.02
N GLU A 298 15.72 1.73 2.26
CA GLU A 298 15.49 2.15 0.87
C GLU A 298 14.82 3.54 0.88
N LYS A 299 15.61 4.61 0.89
CA LYS A 299 15.08 5.95 0.62
C LYS A 299 14.83 6.09 -0.88
N LYS A 300 13.57 6.02 -1.31
CA LYS A 300 13.18 6.51 -2.64
C LYS A 300 13.30 8.03 -2.66
N VAL A 301 14.17 8.55 -3.52
CA VAL A 301 14.29 9.98 -3.81
C VAL A 301 13.27 10.31 -4.90
N TYR A 302 12.23 11.06 -4.55
CA TYR A 302 11.24 11.54 -5.53
C TYR A 302 11.77 12.79 -6.24
N THR A 303 11.53 12.87 -7.54
CA THR A 303 11.91 13.99 -8.41
C THR A 303 10.68 14.80 -8.82
N GLU A 304 10.85 16.04 -9.27
CA GLU A 304 9.75 16.90 -9.72
C GLU A 304 8.93 16.26 -10.86
N ALA A 305 9.54 15.39 -11.66
CA ALA A 305 8.90 14.61 -12.71
C ALA A 305 7.82 13.64 -12.20
N ASP A 306 7.92 13.17 -10.94
CA ASP A 306 6.95 12.25 -10.32
C ASP A 306 5.63 12.96 -9.97
N TYR A 307 5.63 14.31 -9.96
CA TYR A 307 4.47 15.14 -9.61
C TYR A 307 3.78 15.78 -10.83
N ILE A 308 4.29 15.53 -12.03
CA ILE A 308 3.70 16.00 -13.28
C ILE A 308 2.73 14.92 -13.79
N ALA A 309 1.49 15.30 -14.05
CA ALA A 309 0.55 14.39 -14.70
C ALA A 309 1.16 13.95 -16.03
N PRO A 310 1.36 12.63 -16.26
CA PRO A 310 2.03 12.16 -17.45
C PRO A 310 1.29 12.67 -18.68
N PRO A 311 2.02 13.11 -19.73
CA PRO A 311 1.38 13.57 -20.95
C PRO A 311 0.45 12.47 -21.44
N LYS A 312 -0.75 12.85 -21.92
CA LYS A 312 -1.69 11.91 -22.54
C LYS A 312 -0.89 11.07 -23.54
N LYS A 313 -0.79 9.75 -23.31
CA LYS A 313 -0.04 8.85 -24.18
C LYS A 313 -0.50 9.15 -25.61
N LYS A 314 0.41 9.68 -26.45
CA LYS A 314 0.23 9.60 -27.89
C LYS A 314 0.05 8.10 -28.15
N VAL A 315 -1.12 7.70 -28.66
CA VAL A 315 -1.35 6.33 -29.11
C VAL A 315 -0.13 5.99 -29.97
N ARG A 316 0.68 5.02 -29.53
CA ARG A 316 1.76 4.53 -30.37
C ARG A 316 1.06 4.06 -31.63
N LYS A 317 1.33 4.72 -32.76
CA LYS A 317 1.02 4.11 -34.04
C LYS A 317 1.78 2.80 -34.01
N ASP A 318 1.07 1.68 -33.99
CA ASP A 318 1.71 0.39 -34.20
C ASP A 318 2.56 0.54 -35.47
N TYR A 319 3.86 0.31 -35.36
CA TYR A 319 4.77 0.51 -36.48
C TYR A 319 4.74 -0.67 -37.47
N LEU A 320 3.85 -1.65 -37.25
CA LEU A 320 3.50 -2.70 -38.22
C LEU A 320 1.99 -2.98 -38.27
N PRO A 321 1.14 -2.05 -38.77
CA PRO A 321 -0.26 -2.33 -39.06
C PRO A 321 -0.49 -2.76 -40.52
N TRP A 322 0.57 -2.77 -41.36
CA TRP A 322 0.47 -3.00 -42.80
C TRP A 322 0.76 -4.44 -43.21
N ILE A 323 1.60 -5.17 -42.48
CA ILE A 323 1.81 -6.59 -42.79
C ILE A 323 0.72 -7.36 -42.06
N ASP A 324 -0.36 -7.61 -42.79
CA ASP A 324 -1.43 -8.52 -42.39
C ASP A 324 -0.80 -9.83 -41.91
N ASN A 325 -1.17 -10.32 -40.73
CA ASN A 325 -0.66 -11.59 -40.18
C ASN A 325 -0.84 -12.74 -41.19
N SER A 326 -1.85 -12.63 -42.05
CA SER A 326 -2.10 -13.53 -43.18
C SER A 326 -0.92 -13.59 -44.16
N ILE A 327 -0.29 -12.45 -44.46
CA ILE A 327 0.89 -12.34 -45.35
C ILE A 327 2.12 -12.93 -44.66
N LEU A 328 2.32 -12.65 -43.37
CA LEU A 328 3.45 -13.19 -42.60
C LEU A 328 3.38 -14.72 -42.53
N ILE A 329 2.20 -15.28 -42.25
CA ILE A 329 1.95 -16.72 -42.21
C ILE A 329 2.16 -17.35 -43.60
N MET A 330 1.72 -16.69 -44.67
CA MET A 330 1.99 -17.12 -46.05
C MET A 330 3.49 -17.17 -46.36
N LEU A 331 4.27 -16.19 -45.87
CA LEU A 331 5.71 -16.11 -46.05
C LEU A 331 6.44 -17.26 -45.34
N VAL A 332 6.03 -17.56 -44.10
CA VAL A 332 6.58 -18.69 -43.32
C VAL A 332 6.21 -20.05 -43.94
N LEU A 333 4.96 -20.23 -44.39
CA LEU A 333 4.53 -21.44 -45.09
C LEU A 333 5.25 -21.60 -46.44
N GLY A 334 5.44 -20.51 -47.19
CA GLY A 334 6.20 -20.51 -48.43
C GLY A 334 7.65 -20.94 -48.23
N LEU A 335 8.31 -20.39 -47.20
CA LEU A 335 9.67 -20.80 -46.81
C LEU A 335 9.73 -22.27 -46.39
N ALA A 336 8.76 -22.76 -45.61
CA ALA A 336 8.68 -24.16 -45.21
C ALA A 336 8.50 -25.09 -46.43
N LEU A 337 7.70 -24.69 -47.41
CA LEU A 337 7.47 -25.47 -48.63
C LEU A 337 8.72 -25.54 -49.52
N ILE A 338 9.43 -24.41 -49.64
CA ILE A 338 10.74 -24.35 -50.32
C ILE A 338 11.74 -25.29 -49.60
N PHE A 339 11.75 -25.29 -48.27
CA PHE A 339 12.62 -26.15 -47.48
C PHE A 339 12.33 -27.64 -47.71
N VAL A 340 11.07 -28.03 -47.75
CA VAL A 340 10.64 -29.41 -48.09
C VAL A 340 11.03 -29.78 -49.52
N LEU A 341 10.83 -28.89 -50.49
CA LEU A 341 11.21 -29.13 -51.89
C LEU A 341 12.71 -29.29 -52.08
N ILE A 342 13.53 -28.49 -51.37
CA ILE A 342 14.99 -28.63 -51.37
C ILE A 342 15.37 -30.01 -50.80
N PHE A 343 14.79 -30.42 -49.66
CA PHE A 343 15.05 -31.74 -49.07
C PHE A 343 14.63 -32.91 -49.96
N MET A 344 13.51 -32.78 -50.69
CA MET A 344 13.08 -33.80 -51.65
C MET A 344 13.99 -33.89 -52.87
N LYS A 345 14.60 -32.78 -53.30
CA LYS A 345 15.52 -32.75 -54.44
C LYS A 345 16.92 -33.28 -54.08
N VAL A 346 17.34 -33.14 -52.82
CA VAL A 346 18.61 -33.65 -52.29
C VAL A 346 18.60 -35.17 -52.08
N LYS A 347 17.42 -35.81 -52.01
CA LYS A 347 17.26 -37.27 -51.92
C LYS A 347 17.20 -38.00 -53.28
N LYS A 348 17.63 -37.36 -54.37
CA LYS A 348 17.73 -37.98 -55.70
C LYS A 348 19.18 -38.12 -56.14
#